data_AF-A0A2P6TDL0-F1
#
_entry.id   AF-A0A2P6TDL0-F1
#
_cell.length_a   1.000
_cell.length_b   1.000
_cell.length_c   1.000
_cell.angle_alpha   90.00
_cell.angle_beta   90.00
_cell.angle_gamma   90.00
#
_symmetry.space_group_name_H-M   'P 1'
#
loop_
_entity.id
_entity.type
_entity.pdbx_description
1 polymer ?
#
loop_
_entity_poly.entity_id
_entity_poly.type
_entity_poly.pdbx_seq_one_letter_code
_entity_poly.pdbx_strand_id
1 'polypeptide(L)'
;MLGSPEGAAVWGTEHLLAALECCGVHNARIEVEGGKEMPIIDGSALGWASEILRAGVQVALDAAGEEASQPSAGSLQEVFTVQDGESFISFYPSQTARVTVGVDYTADAPVIGQQWFSWSPEANSESDFISLLAPARTCFASVEQVLALREEGLLQAGPDYVSIVGNNQDWYLGATGMLAGLAPFSCYPCLR
;
A
#
# COMPACT_ATOMS: atom_id res chain seq x y z
N MET A 1 -8.36 -7.47 -1.91
CA MET A 1 -8.87 -8.45 -2.90
C MET A 1 -9.87 -7.76 -3.81
N LEU A 2 -9.69 -7.88 -5.13
CA LEU A 2 -10.71 -7.53 -6.12
C LEU A 2 -11.31 -8.84 -6.64
N GLY A 3 -12.63 -8.99 -6.56
CA GLY A 3 -13.35 -10.18 -7.00
C GLY A 3 -14.35 -9.87 -8.11
N SER A 4 -14.57 -10.84 -9.00
CA SER A 4 -15.62 -10.80 -10.02
C SER A 4 -16.82 -11.65 -9.60
N PRO A 5 -18.04 -11.35 -10.08
CA PRO A 5 -19.22 -12.17 -9.84
C PRO A 5 -19.07 -13.63 -10.30
N GLU A 6 -18.23 -13.87 -11.31
CA GLU A 6 -17.93 -15.20 -11.87
C GLU A 6 -16.92 -16.00 -11.03
N GLY A 7 -16.43 -15.44 -9.91
CA GLY A 7 -15.53 -16.10 -8.98
C GLY A 7 -14.05 -15.95 -9.29
N ALA A 8 -13.67 -15.10 -10.27
CA ALA A 8 -12.28 -14.70 -10.43
C ALA A 8 -11.90 -13.72 -9.32
N ALA A 9 -10.68 -13.80 -8.81
CA ALA A 9 -10.20 -12.90 -7.76
C ALA A 9 -8.70 -12.63 -7.89
N VAL A 10 -8.31 -11.40 -7.56
CA VAL A 10 -6.91 -10.96 -7.49
C VAL A 10 -6.63 -10.38 -6.11
N TRP A 11 -5.53 -10.83 -5.50
CA TRP A 11 -5.01 -10.42 -4.20
C TRP A 11 -3.81 -9.46 -4.35
N GLY A 12 -3.52 -8.66 -3.32
CA GLY A 12 -2.33 -7.80 -3.28
C GLY A 12 -2.39 -6.59 -4.23
N THR A 13 -3.58 -6.09 -4.56
CA THR A 13 -3.75 -5.01 -5.55
C THR A 13 -3.41 -3.62 -5.00
N GLU A 14 -3.35 -3.47 -3.69
CA GLU A 14 -3.24 -2.19 -2.99
C GLU A 14 -2.00 -1.37 -3.35
N HIS A 15 -0.81 -1.97 -3.45
CA HIS A 15 0.41 -1.24 -3.79
C HIS A 15 0.39 -0.70 -5.23
N LEU A 16 -0.12 -1.52 -6.16
CA LEU A 16 -0.28 -1.10 -7.55
C LEU A 16 -1.31 0.03 -7.67
N LEU A 17 -2.45 -0.09 -6.99
CA LEU A 17 -3.48 0.95 -7.01
C LEU A 17 -2.98 2.26 -6.39
N ALA A 18 -2.22 2.19 -5.30
CA ALA A 18 -1.58 3.36 -4.69
C ALA A 18 -0.58 4.02 -5.66
N ALA A 19 0.25 3.23 -6.35
CA ALA A 19 1.19 3.75 -7.34
C ALA A 19 0.48 4.39 -8.55
N LEU A 20 -0.60 3.78 -9.06
CA LEU A 20 -1.37 4.34 -10.17
C LEU A 20 -2.01 5.68 -9.79
N GLU A 21 -2.66 5.76 -8.62
CA GLU A 21 -3.28 6.98 -8.12
C GLU A 21 -2.25 8.10 -7.93
N CYS A 22 -1.15 7.81 -7.22
CA CYS A 22 -0.14 8.82 -6.91
C CYS A 22 0.71 9.25 -8.13
N CYS A 23 0.79 8.42 -9.18
CA CYS A 23 1.39 8.79 -10.46
C CYS A 23 0.38 9.42 -11.45
N GLY A 24 -0.88 9.65 -11.04
CA GLY A 24 -1.89 10.31 -11.88
C GLY A 24 -2.45 9.44 -13.01
N VAL A 25 -2.36 8.12 -12.90
CA VAL A 25 -2.87 7.16 -13.89
C VAL A 25 -4.34 6.85 -13.60
N HIS A 26 -5.22 7.44 -14.39
CA HIS A 26 -6.67 7.26 -14.25
C HIS A 26 -7.22 6.06 -15.03
N ASN A 27 -6.57 5.72 -16.16
CA ASN A 27 -7.00 4.65 -17.05
C ASN A 27 -5.81 3.73 -17.32
N ALA A 28 -5.96 2.45 -16.97
CA ALA A 28 -4.96 1.42 -17.23
C ALA A 28 -5.63 0.08 -17.53
N ARG A 29 -5.02 -0.70 -18.41
CA ARG A 29 -5.35 -2.11 -18.60
C ARG A 29 -4.28 -2.94 -17.91
N ILE A 30 -4.68 -3.66 -16.87
CA ILE A 30 -3.79 -4.52 -16.08
C ILE A 30 -4.10 -5.96 -16.46
N GLU A 31 -3.12 -6.66 -17.00
CA GLU A 31 -3.20 -8.08 -17.32
C GLU A 31 -2.31 -8.84 -16.33
N VAL A 32 -2.88 -9.86 -15.68
CA VAL A 32 -2.17 -10.70 -14.72
C VAL A 32 -2.19 -12.13 -15.24
N GLU A 33 -1.00 -12.70 -15.45
CA GLU A 33 -0.81 -14.08 -15.89
C GLU A 33 -0.12 -14.91 -14.80
N GLY A 34 -0.43 -16.20 -14.75
CA GLY A 34 0.30 -17.15 -13.89
C GLY A 34 -0.13 -17.19 -12.41
N GLY A 35 -1.22 -16.54 -12.01
CA GLY A 35 -1.69 -16.60 -10.62
C GLY A 35 -2.93 -15.76 -10.30
N LYS A 36 -3.29 -15.72 -9.01
CA LYS A 36 -4.37 -14.91 -8.44
C LYS A 36 -3.84 -13.79 -7.53
N GLU A 37 -2.54 -13.53 -7.55
CA GLU A 37 -1.87 -12.58 -6.67
C GLU A 37 -1.06 -11.61 -7.53
N MET A 38 -1.11 -10.32 -7.19
CA MET A 38 -0.24 -9.32 -7.78
C MET A 38 1.20 -9.55 -7.33
N PRO A 39 2.22 -9.37 -8.20
CA PRO A 39 3.60 -9.44 -7.77
C PRO A 39 3.90 -8.46 -6.63
N ILE A 40 4.40 -8.97 -5.51
CA ILE A 40 4.72 -8.16 -4.33
C ILE A 40 5.99 -7.30 -4.51
N ILE A 41 6.83 -7.62 -5.51
CA ILE A 41 8.11 -6.97 -5.82
C ILE A 41 9.04 -6.96 -4.60
N ASP A 42 9.07 -5.86 -3.85
CA ASP A 42 9.89 -5.65 -2.65
C ASP A 42 9.04 -5.44 -1.38
N GLY A 43 7.72 -5.62 -1.49
CA GLY A 43 6.76 -5.34 -0.43
C GLY A 43 6.22 -3.93 -0.43
N SER A 44 6.63 -3.07 -1.35
CA SER A 44 6.25 -1.66 -1.38
C SER A 44 5.60 -1.26 -2.72
N ALA A 45 5.21 0.00 -2.84
CA ALA A 45 4.73 0.57 -4.10
C ALA A 45 5.86 1.13 -4.99
N LEU A 46 7.10 1.17 -4.50
CA LEU A 46 8.23 1.83 -5.17
C LEU A 46 8.55 1.22 -6.53
N GLY A 47 8.56 -0.11 -6.63
CA GLY A 47 8.81 -0.81 -7.89
C GLY A 47 7.76 -0.46 -8.95
N TRP A 48 6.49 -0.43 -8.55
CA TRP A 48 5.38 -0.06 -9.43
C TRP A 48 5.48 1.41 -9.87
N ALA A 49 5.66 2.32 -8.92
CA ALA A 49 5.75 3.75 -9.20
C ALA A 49 6.92 4.07 -10.15
N SER A 50 8.08 3.46 -9.91
CA SER A 50 9.27 3.66 -10.75
C SER A 50 9.03 3.26 -12.20
N GLU A 51 8.37 2.12 -12.44
CA GLU A 51 8.06 1.65 -13.78
C GLU A 51 6.97 2.47 -14.47
N ILE A 52 5.96 2.93 -13.73
CA ILE A 52 4.92 3.83 -14.26
C ILE A 52 5.55 5.15 -14.73
N LEU A 53 6.42 5.75 -13.91
CA LEU A 53 7.10 7.00 -14.27
C LEU A 53 8.05 6.83 -15.45
N ARG A 54 8.73 5.68 -15.51
CA ARG A 54 9.59 5.34 -16.64
C ARG A 54 8.79 5.16 -17.94
N ALA A 55 7.59 4.60 -17.88
CA ALA A 55 6.71 4.45 -19.03
C ALA A 55 6.10 5.80 -19.46
N GLY A 56 5.84 6.68 -18.49
CA GLY A 56 5.22 7.98 -18.70
C GLY A 56 3.70 7.91 -18.79
N VAL A 57 3.04 9.01 -18.41
CA VAL A 57 1.58 9.15 -18.46
C VAL A 57 1.17 9.97 -19.67
N GLN A 58 0.13 9.54 -20.36
CA GLN A 58 -0.42 10.21 -21.54
C GLN A 58 -1.82 10.74 -21.23
N VAL A 59 -2.15 11.86 -21.86
CA VAL A 59 -3.50 12.42 -21.82
C VAL A 59 -4.46 11.42 -22.46
N ALA A 60 -5.52 11.06 -21.73
CA ALA A 60 -6.56 10.19 -22.25
C ALA A 60 -7.42 10.95 -23.26
N LEU A 61 -7.78 10.29 -24.36
CA LEU A 61 -8.69 10.83 -25.37
C LEU A 61 -10.04 10.11 -25.28
N ASP A 62 -11.11 10.85 -25.54
CA ASP A 62 -12.47 10.31 -25.63
C ASP A 62 -12.74 9.68 -27.01
N ALA A 63 -13.98 9.21 -27.23
CA ALA A 63 -14.38 8.60 -28.50
C ALA A 63 -14.34 9.57 -29.71
N ALA A 64 -14.33 10.88 -29.47
CA ALA A 64 -14.21 11.91 -30.49
C ALA A 64 -12.73 12.30 -30.76
N GLY A 65 -11.79 11.79 -29.95
CA GLY A 65 -10.37 12.12 -30.04
C GLY A 65 -10.00 13.40 -29.29
N GLU A 66 -10.90 13.92 -28.46
CA GLU A 66 -10.67 15.10 -27.63
C GLU A 66 -10.12 14.68 -26.26
N GLU A 67 -9.48 15.60 -25.54
CA GLU A 67 -8.99 15.33 -24.18
C GLU A 67 -10.15 14.94 -23.27
N ALA A 68 -10.06 13.73 -22.71
CA ALA A 68 -11.07 13.20 -21.81
C ALA A 68 -11.05 13.99 -20.50
N SER A 69 -12.22 14.48 -20.09
CA SER A 69 -12.38 15.13 -18.79
C SER A 69 -12.01 14.16 -17.66
N GLN A 70 -11.27 14.64 -16.66
CA GLN A 70 -11.01 13.86 -15.45
C GLN A 70 -12.33 13.50 -14.76
N PRO A 71 -12.47 12.24 -14.28
CA PRO A 71 -13.64 11.86 -13.48
C PRO A 71 -13.74 12.75 -12.23
N SER A 72 -14.87 13.40 -12.01
CA SER A 72 -15.12 14.07 -10.74
C SER A 72 -15.46 13.03 -9.68
N ALA A 73 -14.63 12.87 -8.65
CA ALA A 73 -15.03 12.15 -7.45
C ALA A 73 -16.21 12.91 -6.80
N GLY A 74 -17.25 12.19 -6.38
CA GLY A 74 -18.38 12.79 -5.66
C GLY A 74 -17.91 13.41 -4.34
N SER A 75 -18.47 14.57 -3.98
CA SER A 75 -18.13 15.22 -2.70
C SER A 75 -18.94 14.63 -1.55
N LEU A 76 -18.24 14.24 -0.49
CA LEU A 76 -18.88 13.79 0.74
C LEU A 76 -19.56 14.98 1.44
N GLN A 77 -20.83 14.84 1.79
CA GLN A 77 -21.62 15.92 2.40
C GLN A 77 -21.64 15.85 3.93
N GLU A 78 -21.54 14.65 4.48
CA GLU A 78 -21.67 14.40 5.92
C GLU A 78 -20.58 13.45 6.40
N VAL A 79 -20.25 13.51 7.69
CA VAL A 79 -19.29 12.58 8.29
C VAL A 79 -19.89 11.18 8.29
N PHE A 80 -19.10 10.20 7.85
CA PHE A 80 -19.48 8.79 7.84
C PHE A 80 -18.38 7.94 8.46
N THR A 81 -18.74 7.08 9.40
CA THR A 81 -17.81 6.22 10.13
C THR A 81 -18.27 4.77 10.08
N VAL A 82 -17.34 3.87 9.78
CA VAL A 82 -17.50 2.42 9.92
C VAL A 82 -16.53 1.95 11.00
N GLN A 83 -17.02 1.12 11.90
CA GLN A 83 -16.23 0.59 13.02
C GLN A 83 -16.43 -0.92 13.12
N ASP A 84 -15.33 -1.64 13.36
CA ASP A 84 -15.30 -3.06 13.69
C ASP A 84 -14.36 -3.28 14.89
N GLY A 85 -14.93 -3.65 16.04
CA GLY A 85 -14.20 -3.73 17.31
C GLY A 85 -13.49 -2.41 17.66
N GLU A 86 -12.17 -2.47 17.79
CA GLU A 86 -11.30 -1.31 18.08
C GLU A 86 -10.81 -0.59 16.82
N SER A 87 -11.08 -1.12 15.62
CA SER A 87 -10.69 -0.53 14.35
C SER A 87 -11.82 0.32 13.76
N PHE A 88 -11.49 1.46 13.16
CA PHE A 88 -12.48 2.31 12.49
C PHE A 88 -11.90 3.03 11.28
N ILE A 89 -12.78 3.42 10.35
CA ILE A 89 -12.49 4.33 9.25
C ILE A 89 -13.55 5.42 9.27
N SER A 90 -13.11 6.68 9.29
CA SER A 90 -13.99 7.86 9.29
C SER A 90 -13.67 8.76 8.11
N PHE A 91 -14.71 9.14 7.37
CA PHE A 91 -14.63 10.07 6.26
C PHE A 91 -15.24 11.41 6.66
N TYR A 92 -14.51 12.49 6.41
CA TYR A 92 -14.91 13.85 6.77
C TYR A 92 -15.04 14.69 5.49
N PRO A 93 -16.13 15.47 5.33
CA PRO A 93 -16.23 16.45 4.26
C PRO A 93 -15.06 17.42 4.29
N SER A 94 -14.35 17.57 3.18
CA SER A 94 -13.18 18.44 3.04
C SER A 94 -13.09 18.96 1.61
N GLN A 95 -12.53 20.16 1.45
CA GLN A 95 -12.19 20.70 0.13
C GLN A 95 -10.93 20.05 -0.47
N THR A 96 -10.11 19.43 0.39
CA THR A 96 -8.87 18.79 -0.01
C THR A 96 -8.83 17.32 0.39
N ALA A 97 -8.20 16.49 -0.44
CA ALA A 97 -8.00 15.09 -0.14
C ALA A 97 -6.89 14.92 0.91
N ARG A 98 -7.20 14.28 2.04
CA ARG A 98 -6.23 13.92 3.08
C ARG A 98 -6.55 12.55 3.65
N VAL A 99 -5.53 11.73 3.77
CA VAL A 99 -5.62 10.41 4.40
C VAL A 99 -4.76 10.43 5.65
N THR A 100 -5.35 10.06 6.78
CA THR A 100 -4.64 9.87 8.04
C THR A 100 -4.83 8.41 8.47
N VAL A 101 -3.72 7.70 8.69
CA VAL A 101 -3.72 6.32 9.14
C VAL A 101 -3.02 6.23 10.49
N GLY A 102 -3.64 5.52 11.41
CA GLY A 102 -3.05 5.16 12.69
C GLY A 102 -3.01 3.64 12.84
N VAL A 103 -1.91 3.12 13.38
CA VAL A 103 -1.77 1.70 13.72
C VAL A 103 -1.28 1.58 15.16
N ASP A 104 -1.74 0.53 15.86
CA ASP A 104 -1.27 0.16 17.19
C ASP A 104 -0.92 -1.32 17.20
N TYR A 105 0.38 -1.62 17.19
CA TYR A 105 0.93 -2.96 17.30
C TYR A 105 1.48 -3.26 18.70
N THR A 106 1.18 -2.45 19.71
CA THR A 106 1.81 -2.58 21.05
C THR A 106 1.60 -3.94 21.69
N ALA A 107 0.45 -4.59 21.44
CA ALA A 107 0.15 -5.91 21.98
C ALA A 107 0.86 -7.05 21.22
N ASP A 108 0.90 -6.97 19.88
CA ASP A 108 1.34 -8.07 19.02
C ASP A 108 2.81 -7.95 18.56
N ALA A 109 3.26 -6.72 18.29
CA ALA A 109 4.61 -6.38 17.87
C ALA A 109 5.08 -5.04 18.47
N PRO A 110 5.43 -5.00 19.78
CA PRO A 110 5.94 -3.82 20.47
C PRO A 110 7.06 -3.06 19.73
N VAL A 111 7.89 -3.76 18.94
CA VAL A 111 8.94 -3.14 18.11
C VAL A 111 8.39 -2.18 17.04
N ILE A 112 7.17 -2.42 16.55
CA ILE A 112 6.44 -1.51 15.64
C ILE A 112 5.77 -0.41 16.45
N GLY A 113 5.09 -0.80 17.53
CA GLY A 113 4.44 0.12 18.48
C GLY A 113 3.27 0.88 17.88
N GLN A 114 3.09 2.13 18.31
CA GLN A 114 2.03 3.02 17.85
C GLN A 114 2.57 4.03 16.85
N GLN A 115 1.87 4.21 15.73
CA GLN A 115 2.30 5.10 14.66
C GLN A 115 1.11 5.80 14.02
N TRP A 116 1.30 7.06 13.63
CA TRP A 116 0.32 7.85 12.87
C TRP A 116 0.99 8.58 11.72
N PHE A 117 0.35 8.54 10.55
CA PHE A 117 0.79 9.26 9.37
C PHE A 117 -0.37 10.02 8.74
N SER A 118 -0.09 11.22 8.22
CA SER A 118 -1.04 11.99 7.43
C SER A 118 -0.42 12.40 6.12
N TRP A 119 -1.16 12.21 5.03
CA TRP A 119 -0.71 12.50 3.67
C TRP A 119 -1.82 13.15 2.85
N SER A 120 -1.45 14.02 1.91
CA SER A 120 -2.40 14.71 1.02
C SER A 120 -1.77 14.92 -0.37
N PRO A 121 -2.39 14.44 -1.47
CA PRO A 121 -1.85 14.63 -2.82
C PRO A 121 -1.69 16.10 -3.22
N GLU A 122 -2.52 16.99 -2.67
CA GLU A 122 -2.47 18.43 -3.00
C GLU A 122 -1.33 19.15 -2.27
N ALA A 123 -0.95 18.66 -1.09
CA ALA A 123 0.15 19.22 -0.29
C ALA A 123 1.49 18.53 -0.53
N ASN A 124 1.48 17.37 -1.20
CA ASN A 124 2.64 16.51 -1.42
C ASN A 124 2.82 16.26 -2.91
N SER A 125 4.01 16.54 -3.41
CA SER A 125 4.36 16.28 -4.81
C SER A 125 4.47 14.78 -5.11
N GLU A 126 4.44 14.43 -6.40
CA GLU A 126 4.78 13.08 -6.86
C GLU A 126 6.16 12.62 -6.32
N SER A 127 7.14 13.54 -6.26
CA SER A 127 8.44 13.24 -5.64
C SER A 127 8.36 12.95 -4.13
N ASP A 128 7.40 13.53 -3.42
CA ASP A 128 7.18 13.22 -2.01
C ASP A 128 6.56 11.83 -1.85
N PHE A 129 5.67 11.41 -2.76
CA PHE A 129 5.18 10.04 -2.77
C PHE A 129 6.32 9.04 -2.96
N ILE A 130 7.14 9.21 -4.00
CA ILE A 130 8.24 8.30 -4.32
C ILE A 130 9.27 8.20 -3.18
N SER A 131 9.56 9.31 -2.50
CA SER A 131 10.60 9.37 -1.48
C SER A 131 10.11 9.01 -0.07
N LEU A 132 8.84 9.24 0.25
CA LEU A 132 8.30 9.08 1.61
C LEU A 132 7.40 7.86 1.76
N LEU A 133 6.49 7.63 0.80
CA LEU A 133 5.40 6.66 0.96
C LEU A 133 5.62 5.40 0.12
N ALA A 134 6.04 5.55 -1.14
CA ALA A 134 6.24 4.44 -2.06
C ALA A 134 7.21 3.36 -1.53
N PRO A 135 8.31 3.68 -0.81
CA PRO A 135 9.24 2.69 -0.27
C PRO A 135 8.71 1.96 0.98
N ALA A 136 7.62 2.43 1.60
CA ALA A 136 7.07 1.79 2.79
C ALA A 136 6.61 0.37 2.47
N ARG A 137 7.26 -0.62 3.08
CA ARG A 137 6.99 -2.04 2.85
C ARG A 137 5.86 -2.53 3.74
N THR A 138 5.10 -3.53 3.28
CA THR A 138 4.13 -4.26 4.09
C THR A 138 4.77 -4.77 5.38
N CYS A 139 4.07 -4.55 6.49
CA CYS A 139 4.49 -5.05 7.80
C CYS A 139 3.54 -6.15 8.31
N PHE A 140 4.10 -7.10 9.08
CA PHE A 140 3.37 -8.13 9.81
C PHE A 140 3.77 -8.11 11.28
N ALA A 141 2.83 -8.43 12.16
CA ALA A 141 3.11 -8.44 13.59
C ALA A 141 3.96 -9.65 14.01
N SER A 142 3.89 -10.75 13.27
CA SER A 142 4.65 -11.96 13.60
C SER A 142 4.97 -12.82 12.37
N VAL A 143 5.95 -13.72 12.52
CA VAL A 143 6.31 -14.70 11.47
C VAL A 143 5.19 -15.71 11.26
N GLU A 144 4.48 -16.09 12.31
CA GLU A 144 3.35 -17.01 12.26
C GLU A 144 2.23 -16.48 11.35
N GLN A 145 1.95 -15.18 11.38
CA GLN A 145 0.98 -14.56 10.46
C GLN A 145 1.39 -14.76 8.99
N VAL A 146 2.68 -14.55 8.68
CA VAL A 146 3.20 -14.76 7.33
C VAL A 146 3.12 -16.23 6.93
N LEU A 147 3.46 -17.15 7.85
CA LEU A 147 3.38 -18.58 7.59
C LEU A 147 1.93 -19.05 7.36
N ALA A 148 0.96 -18.52 8.11
CA ALA A 148 -0.45 -18.84 7.91
C ALA A 148 -0.94 -18.42 6.51
N LEU A 149 -0.59 -17.21 6.05
CA LEU A 149 -0.90 -16.76 4.69
C LEU A 149 -0.25 -17.66 3.62
N ARG A 150 0.94 -18.21 3.91
CA ARG A 150 1.60 -19.18 3.02
C ARG A 150 0.88 -20.51 2.94
N GLU A 151 0.30 -20.99 4.04
CA GLU A 151 -0.53 -22.19 4.03
C GLU A 151 -1.79 -22.01 3.17
N GLU A 152 -2.30 -20.79 3.07
CA GLU A 152 -3.42 -20.42 2.20
C GLU A 152 -3.01 -20.17 0.72
N GLY A 153 -1.73 -20.29 0.40
CA GLY A 153 -1.21 -20.11 -0.95
C GLY A 153 -0.85 -18.66 -1.33
N LEU A 154 -0.85 -17.72 -0.37
CA LEU A 154 -0.41 -16.33 -0.53
C LEU A 154 1.05 -16.17 -0.09
N LEU A 155 1.72 -15.06 -0.46
CA LEU A 155 3.08 -14.73 0.01
C LEU A 155 4.08 -15.88 -0.13
N GLN A 156 3.97 -16.69 -1.19
CA GLN A 156 4.77 -17.92 -1.35
C GLN A 156 6.28 -17.66 -1.39
N ALA A 157 6.67 -16.43 -1.74
CA ALA A 157 8.05 -15.95 -1.71
C ALA A 157 8.66 -15.87 -0.30
N GLY A 158 7.85 -15.88 0.77
CA GLY A 158 8.29 -15.76 2.15
C GLY A 158 8.63 -14.32 2.56
N PRO A 159 8.93 -14.08 3.85
CA PRO A 159 9.08 -12.73 4.41
C PRO A 159 10.41 -12.04 4.09
N ASP A 160 11.48 -12.79 3.82
CA ASP A 160 12.88 -12.35 3.91
C ASP A 160 13.24 -11.13 3.03
N TYR A 161 12.49 -10.88 1.95
CA TYR A 161 12.77 -9.78 1.02
C TYR A 161 11.62 -8.80 0.81
N VAL A 162 10.40 -9.18 1.20
CA VAL A 162 9.17 -8.50 0.75
C VAL A 162 8.35 -7.96 1.91
N SER A 163 8.80 -8.14 3.15
CA SER A 163 8.02 -7.71 4.31
C SER A 163 8.91 -7.33 5.48
N ILE A 164 8.41 -6.41 6.28
CA ILE A 164 8.98 -6.08 7.59
C ILE A 164 8.19 -6.87 8.63
N VAL A 165 8.84 -7.74 9.39
CA VAL A 165 8.13 -8.62 10.33
C VAL A 165 8.58 -8.30 11.75
N GLY A 166 7.62 -7.97 12.61
CA GLY A 166 7.84 -7.84 14.04
C GLY A 166 8.08 -9.21 14.69
N ASN A 167 8.86 -9.23 15.75
CA ASN A 167 9.07 -10.40 16.59
C ASN A 167 9.16 -9.93 18.06
N ASN A 168 8.01 -9.61 18.64
CA ASN A 168 7.90 -9.05 19.97
C ASN A 168 8.65 -7.70 20.11
N GLN A 169 9.74 -7.65 20.88
CA GLN A 169 10.54 -6.44 21.11
C GLN A 169 11.60 -6.19 20.01
N ASP A 170 11.79 -7.16 19.10
CA ASP A 170 12.83 -7.14 18.07
C ASP A 170 12.24 -7.33 16.67
N TRP A 171 13.02 -6.99 15.64
CA TRP A 171 12.67 -7.29 14.25
C TRP A 171 13.04 -8.72 13.87
N TYR A 172 12.24 -9.36 13.03
CA TYR A 172 12.63 -10.59 12.36
C TYR A 172 13.69 -10.31 11.30
N LEU A 173 14.78 -11.08 11.31
CA LEU A 173 15.98 -10.82 10.50
C LEU A 173 16.17 -11.80 9.33
N GLY A 174 15.21 -12.69 9.09
CA GLY A 174 15.28 -13.70 8.04
C GLY A 174 16.35 -14.79 8.25
N ALA A 175 16.45 -15.71 7.29
CA ALA A 175 17.44 -16.79 7.30
C ALA A 175 18.90 -16.31 7.12
N THR A 176 19.11 -15.09 6.61
CA THR A 176 20.43 -14.51 6.38
C THR A 176 21.02 -13.79 7.60
N GLY A 177 20.27 -13.64 8.70
CA GLY A 177 20.77 -13.14 10.00
C GLY A 177 21.34 -11.72 9.98
N MET A 178 21.16 -10.96 8.89
CA MET A 178 21.83 -9.69 8.68
C MET A 178 20.85 -8.51 8.72
N LEU A 179 20.27 -8.25 9.89
CA LEU A 179 19.70 -6.93 10.25
C LEU A 179 19.89 -6.67 11.76
N ALA A 180 21.09 -6.96 12.28
CA ALA A 180 21.41 -6.65 13.67
C ALA A 180 21.31 -5.14 13.96
N GLY A 181 20.35 -4.76 14.81
CA GLY A 181 20.37 -3.50 15.57
C GLY A 181 20.02 -2.22 14.82
N LEU A 182 19.64 -2.28 13.55
CA LEU A 182 19.12 -1.14 12.78
C LEU A 182 17.83 -1.59 12.12
N ALA A 183 16.77 -0.77 12.23
CA ALA A 183 15.51 -1.01 11.52
C ALA A 183 15.82 -1.39 10.06
N PRO A 184 15.22 -2.47 9.51
CA PRO A 184 15.38 -2.82 8.10
C PRO A 184 15.20 -1.56 7.26
N PHE A 185 16.24 -1.16 6.54
CA PHE A 185 16.26 0.08 5.74
C PHE A 185 14.90 0.27 5.05
N SER A 186 14.21 1.38 5.37
CA SER A 186 12.89 1.85 4.89
C SER A 186 11.77 2.04 5.93
N CYS A 187 12.03 1.91 7.24
CA CYS A 187 11.18 2.58 8.26
C CYS A 187 11.52 4.06 8.48
N TYR A 188 12.42 4.66 7.67
CA TYR A 188 12.81 6.07 7.77
C TYR A 188 12.73 6.71 6.37
N PRO A 189 11.80 7.64 6.15
CA PRO A 189 11.78 8.90 6.89
C PRO A 189 10.39 9.36 7.34
N CYS A 190 9.51 8.45 7.75
CA CYS A 190 8.25 8.86 8.37
C CYS A 190 8.16 8.26 9.77
N LEU A 191 7.44 8.95 10.65
CA LEU A 191 6.91 8.43 11.91
C LEU A 191 7.86 8.53 13.12
N ARG A 192 8.08 9.77 13.58
CA ARG A 192 8.19 10.05 15.03
C ARG A 192 6.85 10.61 15.50
#